data_AF-A0AAD0X812-F1
#
_entry.id   AF-A0AAD0X812-F1
#
_cell.length_a   1.000
_cell.length_b   1.000
_cell.length_c   1.000
_cell.angle_alpha   90.00
_cell.angle_beta   90.00
_cell.angle_gamma   90.00
#
_symmetry.space_group_name_H-M   'P 1'
#
loop_
_entity.id
_entity.type
_entity.pdbx_description
1 polymer ?
#
loop_
_entity_poly.entity_id
_entity_poly.type
_entity_poly.pdbx_seq_one_letter_code
_entity_poly.pdbx_strand_id
1 'polypeptide(L)'
;MYCPNCGKKNDIDALFCENCGARLIIPTSSAQPASASAVSTAARSTSSAADFQAPAASEATAAEPTTRSAQHARQNDQPSSQSKTPWLILIVILVVILGGGYYWLGHQRQSNSITTTAESSSSAAVSTKTESSSSSKASASTTTQPALWSATKSSELASFMSSWQDTMNQSYEGTYDGQSVTVGTLSLPADIKHNQYQDKITVNGDKVKLKWTASADTAAKYQVVAAATDLNASSGVITYLYVFHNGSPDVLVSQDGADTTTFNFTSSQNTDLQDGFAKIANAD
;
A
#
# COMPACT_ATOMS: atom_id res chain seq x y z
N MET A 1 3.72 10.87 13.19
CA MET A 1 4.28 10.03 12.08
C MET A 1 3.41 10.11 10.84
N TYR A 2 3.78 9.49 9.71
CA TYR A 2 2.93 9.45 8.51
C TYR A 2 2.35 8.06 8.27
N CYS A 3 1.09 8.00 7.86
CA CYS A 3 0.41 6.74 7.55
C CYS A 3 0.99 6.13 6.27
N PRO A 4 1.47 4.88 6.29
CA PRO A 4 1.97 4.23 5.08
C PRO A 4 0.88 3.99 4.05
N ASN A 5 -0.36 3.74 4.49
CA ASN A 5 -1.43 3.48 3.55
C ASN A 5 -1.87 4.75 2.81
N CYS A 6 -2.06 5.90 3.48
CA CYS A 6 -2.63 7.09 2.83
C CYS A 6 -1.76 8.34 2.82
N GLY A 7 -0.56 8.29 3.40
CA GLY A 7 0.35 9.45 3.45
C GLY A 7 -0.06 10.57 4.40
N LYS A 8 -1.19 10.47 5.12
CA LYS A 8 -1.59 11.50 6.09
C LYS A 8 -0.64 11.53 7.29
N LYS A 9 -0.25 12.72 7.74
CA LYS A 9 0.38 12.93 9.06
C LYS A 9 -0.62 12.63 10.17
N ASN A 10 -0.21 11.84 11.15
CA ASN A 10 -0.96 11.50 12.36
C ASN A 10 -0.07 11.73 13.58
N ASP A 11 -0.67 11.75 14.77
CA ASP A 11 0.07 11.74 16.04
C ASP A 11 1.01 10.51 16.12
N ILE A 12 2.07 10.60 16.94
CA ILE A 12 3.01 9.48 17.10
C ILE A 12 2.43 8.34 17.94
N ASP A 13 1.42 8.63 18.77
CA ASP A 13 0.74 7.66 19.63
C ASP A 13 -0.60 7.17 19.04
N ALA A 14 -0.94 7.60 17.82
CA ALA A 14 -2.17 7.20 17.14
C ALA A 14 -2.14 5.72 16.73
N LEU A 15 -3.08 4.92 17.23
CA LEU A 15 -3.24 3.50 16.89
C LEU A 15 -3.88 3.27 15.50
N PHE A 16 -4.60 4.27 15.00
CA PHE A 16 -5.27 4.24 13.71
C PHE A 16 -5.08 5.57 13.00
N CYS A 17 -5.02 5.54 11.67
CA CYS A 17 -4.97 6.75 10.88
C CYS A 17 -6.32 7.45 10.91
N GLU A 18 -6.33 8.71 11.31
CA GLU A 18 -7.54 9.53 11.43
C GLU A 18 -8.22 9.79 10.07
N ASN A 19 -7.49 9.60 8.97
CA ASN A 19 -8.00 9.83 7.60
C ASN A 19 -8.51 8.58 6.91
N CYS A 20 -7.79 7.45 7.01
CA CYS A 20 -8.11 6.25 6.26
C CYS A 20 -8.44 5.02 7.13
N GLY A 21 -8.40 5.15 8.45
CA GLY A 21 -8.68 4.06 9.39
C GLY A 21 -7.63 2.94 9.42
N ALA A 22 -6.58 3.02 8.60
CA ALA A 22 -5.51 2.03 8.61
C ALA A 22 -4.87 1.96 10.00
N ARG A 23 -4.62 0.74 10.48
CA ARG A 23 -3.86 0.53 11.71
C ARG A 23 -2.47 1.11 11.55
N LEU A 24 -2.10 1.87 12.56
CA LEU A 24 -0.80 2.48 12.72
C LEU A 24 -0.15 1.73 13.87
N ILE A 25 0.67 0.74 13.54
CA ILE A 25 1.43 0.02 14.56
C ILE A 25 2.42 1.03 15.15
N ILE A 26 2.61 1.00 16.46
CA ILE A 26 3.69 1.71 17.13
C ILE A 26 4.35 0.63 17.99
N PRO A 27 5.66 0.35 17.86
CA PRO A 27 6.33 -0.52 18.79
C PRO A 27 6.39 0.20 20.13
N THR A 28 5.35 0.05 20.96
CA THR A 28 5.41 0.42 22.36
C THR A 28 6.48 -0.47 23.01
N SER A 29 7.61 0.16 23.33
CA SER A 29 8.39 -0.03 24.56
C SER A 29 8.14 -1.36 25.26
N SER A 30 8.90 -2.39 24.87
CA SER A 30 9.06 -3.59 25.69
C SER A 30 9.95 -3.27 26.91
N ALA A 31 9.41 -2.49 27.84
CA ALA A 31 9.82 -2.52 29.24
C ALA A 31 8.80 -3.35 30.01
N GLN A 32 8.81 -4.67 29.78
CA GLN A 32 8.18 -5.61 30.69
C GLN A 32 9.12 -5.81 31.89
N PRO A 33 8.72 -5.48 33.14
CA PRO A 33 9.52 -5.78 34.30
C PRO A 33 9.60 -7.31 34.46
N ALA A 34 10.82 -7.82 34.51
CA ALA A 34 11.12 -9.20 34.86
C ALA A 34 10.54 -9.51 36.25
N SER A 35 9.39 -10.18 36.29
CA SER A 35 8.92 -10.91 37.45
C SER A 35 9.26 -12.38 37.26
N ALA A 36 10.52 -12.72 37.52
CA ALA A 36 10.94 -14.10 37.69
C ALA A 36 10.37 -14.61 39.02
N SER A 37 9.31 -15.42 38.92
CA SER A 37 8.84 -16.28 39.99
C SER A 37 9.96 -17.24 40.40
N ALA A 38 10.31 -17.21 41.68
CA ALA A 38 11.20 -18.20 42.28
C ALA A 38 10.38 -19.19 43.12
N VAL A 39 10.69 -20.46 42.89
CA VAL A 39 10.56 -21.60 43.81
C VAL A 39 9.19 -22.31 43.84
N SER A 40 9.11 -23.37 43.02
CA SER A 40 8.50 -24.63 43.42
C SER A 40 9.49 -25.39 44.32
N THR A 41 9.07 -25.73 45.54
CA THR A 41 9.64 -26.86 46.28
C THR A 41 8.48 -27.74 46.76
N ALA A 42 8.53 -28.99 46.34
CA ALA A 42 7.64 -30.05 46.75
C ALA A 42 7.74 -30.33 48.25
N ALA A 43 6.60 -30.62 48.89
CA ALA A 43 6.39 -31.80 49.71
C ALA A 43 5.01 -31.71 50.39
N ARG A 44 4.16 -32.71 50.17
CA ARG A 44 3.72 -33.67 51.21
C ARG A 44 2.46 -34.40 50.73
N SER A 45 2.69 -35.56 50.13
CA SER A 45 1.69 -36.63 50.10
C SER A 45 1.56 -37.18 51.52
N THR A 46 0.34 -37.22 52.06
CA THR A 46 0.00 -38.14 53.14
C THR A 46 -1.45 -38.55 52.96
N SER A 47 -1.60 -39.82 52.63
CA SER A 47 -2.76 -40.70 52.74
C SER A 47 -3.84 -40.29 53.76
N SER A 48 -5.10 -40.39 53.37
CA SER A 48 -5.97 -41.40 54.00
C SER A 48 -7.21 -41.67 53.13
N ALA A 49 -7.38 -42.96 52.82
CA ALA A 49 -8.62 -43.52 52.31
C ALA A 49 -9.64 -43.65 53.44
N ALA A 50 -10.92 -43.47 53.11
CA ALA A 50 -12.10 -44.17 53.64
C ALA A 50 -13.32 -43.55 52.94
N ASP A 51 -13.89 -44.21 51.94
CA ASP A 51 -14.89 -45.29 52.02
C ASP A 51 -16.33 -44.77 52.12
N PHE A 52 -17.15 -45.22 51.15
CA PHE A 52 -18.61 -45.39 51.10
C PHE A 52 -19.52 -44.22 51.57
N GLN A 53 -20.68 -43.92 50.97
CA GLN A 53 -21.68 -44.76 50.32
C GLN A 53 -22.72 -43.84 49.63
N ALA A 54 -23.16 -44.19 48.42
CA ALA A 54 -24.49 -43.80 47.95
C ALA A 54 -25.54 -44.70 48.63
N PRO A 55 -26.78 -44.22 48.81
CA PRO A 55 -27.83 -44.82 47.98
C PRO A 55 -28.89 -43.81 47.51
N ALA A 56 -29.69 -44.34 46.59
CA ALA A 56 -30.71 -43.69 45.80
C ALA A 56 -32.10 -43.62 46.48
N ALA A 57 -32.97 -42.83 45.82
CA ALA A 57 -34.39 -43.05 45.54
C ALA A 57 -35.48 -42.35 46.39
N SER A 58 -36.37 -41.68 45.63
CA SER A 58 -37.83 -41.47 45.79
C SER A 58 -38.35 -40.76 47.05
N GLU A 59 -39.41 -39.93 47.06
CA GLU A 59 -40.49 -39.63 46.11
C GLU A 59 -41.21 -38.33 46.54
N ALA A 60 -41.88 -37.70 45.57
CA ALA A 60 -43.12 -36.90 45.65
C ALA A 60 -43.50 -36.10 46.92
N THR A 61 -43.76 -34.80 46.73
CA THR A 61 -45.06 -34.19 47.07
C THR A 61 -45.24 -32.89 46.28
N ALA A 62 -46.39 -32.83 45.60
CA ALA A 62 -46.89 -31.70 44.83
C ALA A 62 -47.47 -30.59 45.73
N ALA A 63 -47.31 -29.33 45.30
CA ALA A 63 -48.31 -28.28 45.48
C ALA A 63 -47.91 -27.02 44.68
N GLU A 64 -48.49 -26.88 43.49
CA GLU A 64 -48.81 -25.59 42.87
C GLU A 64 -50.15 -25.09 43.47
N PRO A 65 -50.50 -23.79 43.49
CA PRO A 65 -50.85 -23.12 42.24
C PRO A 65 -50.68 -21.58 42.10
N THR A 66 -50.82 -21.17 40.84
CA THR A 66 -51.48 -19.96 40.30
C THR A 66 -50.67 -18.66 40.04
N THR A 67 -50.31 -18.51 38.75
CA THR A 67 -50.56 -17.37 37.84
C THR A 67 -50.16 -15.94 38.24
N ARG A 68 -49.33 -15.30 37.39
CA ARG A 68 -49.71 -14.07 36.67
C ARG A 68 -48.69 -13.69 35.58
N SER A 69 -49.16 -13.74 34.34
CA SER A 69 -48.54 -13.17 33.14
C SER A 69 -48.28 -11.66 33.25
N ALA A 70 -47.23 -11.18 32.60
CA ALA A 70 -47.29 -10.07 31.64
C ALA A 70 -45.95 -9.88 30.92
N GLN A 71 -45.93 -10.20 29.63
CA GLN A 71 -45.00 -9.66 28.66
C GLN A 71 -45.13 -8.13 28.62
N HIS A 72 -44.01 -7.41 28.57
CA HIS A 72 -43.96 -6.09 27.96
C HIS A 72 -42.65 -5.90 27.20
N ALA A 73 -42.78 -5.90 25.88
CA ALA A 73 -41.84 -5.36 24.91
C ALA A 73 -42.07 -3.85 24.75
N ARG A 74 -41.00 -3.06 24.57
CA ARG A 74 -40.93 -1.78 23.83
C ARG A 74 -39.45 -1.54 23.42
N GLN A 75 -39.11 -1.54 22.12
CA GLN A 75 -39.09 -0.39 21.18
C GLN A 75 -38.04 0.65 21.65
N ASN A 76 -36.83 0.69 21.08
CA ASN A 76 -36.42 1.29 19.80
C ASN A 76 -36.97 2.71 19.58
N ASP A 77 -36.25 3.70 20.11
CA ASP A 77 -36.44 5.13 19.82
C ASP A 77 -35.25 5.64 19.02
N GLN A 78 -35.51 6.01 17.77
CA GLN A 78 -34.67 6.85 16.92
C GLN A 78 -35.41 8.17 16.72
N PRO A 79 -34.83 9.34 17.05
CA PRO A 79 -35.43 10.61 16.67
C PRO A 79 -34.91 11.09 15.31
N SER A 80 -35.85 11.26 14.39
CA SER A 80 -35.74 12.01 13.14
C SER A 80 -36.08 13.48 13.36
N SER A 81 -35.35 14.41 12.73
CA SER A 81 -35.90 15.74 12.42
C SER A 81 -35.26 16.36 11.17
N GLN A 82 -36.09 16.59 10.15
CA GLN A 82 -35.81 17.40 8.98
C GLN A 82 -36.04 18.90 9.27
N SER A 83 -35.26 19.78 8.65
CA SER A 83 -35.77 21.03 8.06
C SER A 83 -34.80 21.62 7.04
N LYS A 84 -35.35 22.15 5.95
CA LYS A 84 -34.65 22.71 4.78
C LYS A 84 -34.21 24.17 5.01
N THR A 85 -33.03 24.54 4.52
CA THR A 85 -32.78 25.86 3.90
C THR A 85 -31.56 25.83 2.97
N PRO A 86 -31.70 26.21 1.68
CA PRO A 86 -30.64 26.19 0.68
C PRO A 86 -29.97 27.57 0.56
N TRP A 87 -28.86 27.78 1.27
CA TRP A 87 -28.00 28.97 1.05
C TRP A 87 -26.59 28.60 0.55
N LEU A 88 -26.18 27.33 0.71
CA LEU A 88 -24.84 26.87 0.33
C LEU A 88 -24.64 26.67 -1.19
N ILE A 89 -25.71 26.54 -1.98
CA ILE A 89 -25.59 26.28 -3.43
C ILE A 89 -25.14 27.54 -4.20
N LEU A 90 -25.48 28.74 -3.73
CA LEU A 90 -25.06 29.98 -4.40
C LEU A 90 -23.56 30.30 -4.20
N ILE A 91 -22.97 29.88 -3.08
CA ILE A 91 -21.54 30.07 -2.81
C ILE A 91 -20.70 29.11 -3.67
N VAL A 92 -21.15 27.86 -3.84
CA VAL A 92 -20.45 26.88 -4.69
C VAL A 92 -20.48 27.30 -6.17
N ILE A 93 -21.58 27.86 -6.68
CA ILE A 93 -21.66 28.33 -8.06
C ILE A 93 -20.73 29.54 -8.31
N LEU A 94 -20.62 30.46 -7.36
CA LEU A 94 -19.71 31.61 -7.47
C LEU A 94 -18.23 31.20 -7.46
N VAL A 95 -17.87 30.21 -6.64
CA VAL A 95 -16.51 29.66 -6.59
C VAL A 95 -16.17 28.86 -7.85
N VAL A 96 -17.14 28.16 -8.46
CA VAL A 96 -16.93 27.43 -9.72
C VAL A 96 -16.75 28.38 -10.92
N ILE A 97 -17.45 29.53 -10.95
CA ILE A 97 -17.30 30.52 -12.04
C ILE A 97 -15.95 31.27 -11.93
N LEU A 98 -15.54 31.63 -10.71
CA LEU A 98 -14.26 32.33 -10.48
C LEU A 98 -13.04 31.38 -10.55
N GLY A 99 -13.18 30.13 -10.08
CA GLY A 99 -12.14 29.11 -10.15
C GLY A 99 -11.99 28.46 -11.53
N GLY A 100 -13.09 28.26 -12.25
CA GLY A 100 -13.09 27.67 -13.60
C GLY A 100 -12.44 28.57 -14.65
N GLY A 101 -12.62 29.90 -14.53
CA GLY A 101 -11.96 30.87 -15.42
C GLY A 101 -10.44 30.90 -15.27
N TYR A 102 -9.93 30.70 -14.05
CA TYR A 102 -8.48 30.65 -13.79
C TYR A 102 -7.84 29.34 -14.26
N TYR A 103 -8.58 28.22 -14.19
CA TYR A 103 -8.06 26.91 -14.63
C TYR A 103 -7.98 26.80 -16.16
N TRP A 104 -8.86 27.48 -16.91
CA TRP A 104 -8.85 27.44 -18.38
C TRP A 104 -7.88 28.44 -19.02
N LEU A 105 -7.57 29.58 -18.38
CA LEU A 105 -6.64 30.58 -18.94
C LEU A 105 -5.15 30.17 -18.83
N GLY A 106 -4.82 29.15 -18.03
CA GLY A 106 -3.46 28.63 -17.87
C GLY A 106 -3.05 27.53 -18.87
N HIS A 107 -4.01 26.86 -19.52
CA HIS A 107 -3.72 25.63 -20.30
C HIS A 107 -3.69 25.83 -21.83
N GLN A 108 -3.88 27.06 -22.33
CA GLN A 108 -3.99 27.34 -23.77
C GLN A 108 -2.86 28.23 -24.30
N ARG A 109 -1.61 27.88 -23.96
CA ARG A 109 -0.40 28.45 -24.56
C ARG A 109 0.64 27.36 -24.76
N GLN A 110 0.46 26.49 -25.77
CA GLN A 110 1.53 26.01 -26.66
C GLN A 110 1.01 24.91 -27.59
N SER A 111 0.44 25.35 -28.71
CA SER A 111 0.53 24.64 -29.99
C SER A 111 -0.11 25.52 -31.06
N ASN A 112 0.72 26.16 -31.88
CA ASN A 112 0.60 26.13 -33.34
C ASN A 112 1.80 26.84 -34.00
N SER A 113 2.46 26.09 -34.87
CA SER A 113 3.53 26.45 -35.80
C SER A 113 3.03 27.34 -36.95
N ILE A 114 3.84 28.30 -37.40
CA ILE A 114 3.73 28.88 -38.75
C ILE A 114 5.12 29.08 -39.37
N THR A 115 5.33 28.37 -40.47
CA THR A 115 6.31 28.59 -41.54
C THR A 115 5.90 29.81 -42.39
N THR A 116 6.84 30.72 -42.73
CA THR A 116 6.97 31.39 -44.06
C THR A 116 8.22 32.30 -44.10
N THR A 117 9.19 31.86 -44.91
CA THR A 117 10.02 32.52 -45.95
C THR A 117 10.50 33.99 -45.87
N ALA A 118 11.84 34.10 -46.00
CA ALA A 118 12.72 35.12 -46.60
C ALA A 118 12.82 36.56 -46.04
N GLU A 119 14.03 36.97 -45.61
CA GLU A 119 15.00 37.70 -46.46
C GLU A 119 16.38 37.84 -45.78
N SER A 120 17.39 37.91 -46.65
CA SER A 120 18.86 37.95 -46.55
C SER A 120 19.54 38.82 -45.49
N SER A 121 20.71 38.38 -45.01
CA SER A 121 22.00 39.08 -45.27
C SER A 121 23.24 38.33 -44.70
N SER A 122 24.14 37.98 -45.63
CA SER A 122 25.61 38.05 -45.58
C SER A 122 26.44 37.34 -44.47
N SER A 123 27.17 36.29 -44.86
CA SER A 123 28.65 36.28 -45.02
C SER A 123 29.32 34.96 -44.61
N ALA A 124 30.15 34.50 -45.56
CA ALA A 124 30.95 33.29 -45.65
C ALA A 124 31.78 32.85 -44.42
N ALA A 125 31.89 31.53 -44.23
CA ALA A 125 33.18 30.84 -44.19
C ALA A 125 33.02 29.34 -44.48
N VAL A 126 33.82 28.87 -45.43
CA VAL A 126 34.05 27.49 -45.88
C VAL A 126 34.69 26.65 -44.77
N SER A 127 34.25 25.38 -44.62
CA SER A 127 35.14 24.21 -44.45
C SER A 127 34.36 22.88 -44.47
N THR A 128 34.48 22.20 -45.61
CA THR A 128 34.78 20.76 -45.78
C THR A 128 34.19 19.70 -44.84
N LYS A 129 33.30 18.91 -45.45
CA LYS A 129 33.07 17.45 -45.33
C LYS A 129 33.98 16.65 -44.39
N THR A 130 33.36 15.78 -43.59
CA THR A 130 33.76 14.37 -43.53
C THR A 130 32.53 13.51 -43.29
N GLU A 131 32.20 12.70 -44.29
CA GLU A 131 31.30 11.56 -44.21
C GLU A 131 31.90 10.50 -43.26
N SER A 132 31.09 9.90 -42.41
CA SER A 132 31.34 8.56 -41.92
C SER A 132 30.01 7.83 -41.84
N SER A 133 29.73 7.20 -42.97
CA SER A 133 28.70 6.21 -43.20
C SER A 133 29.01 4.91 -42.45
N SER A 134 27.94 4.29 -41.98
CA SER A 134 27.69 2.85 -41.91
C SER A 134 28.65 1.94 -41.13
N SER A 135 28.11 1.30 -40.09
CA SER A 135 28.24 -0.15 -39.87
C SER A 135 27.13 -0.63 -38.94
N SER A 136 25.98 -0.89 -39.53
CA SER A 136 24.89 -1.69 -38.99
C SER A 136 25.40 -3.12 -38.75
N LYS A 137 25.54 -3.51 -37.47
CA LYS A 137 25.63 -4.92 -37.09
C LYS A 137 24.27 -5.37 -36.57
N ALA A 138 23.53 -6.03 -37.45
CA ALA A 138 22.34 -6.78 -37.13
C ALA A 138 22.66 -7.79 -36.02
N SER A 139 22.03 -7.61 -34.85
CA SER A 139 21.86 -8.66 -33.87
C SER A 139 20.43 -9.15 -33.98
N ALA A 140 20.31 -10.47 -34.13
CA ALA A 140 19.09 -11.20 -34.40
C ALA A 140 17.93 -10.80 -33.48
N SER A 141 16.82 -10.44 -34.11
CA SER A 141 15.51 -10.28 -33.52
C SER A 141 15.04 -11.62 -32.96
N THR A 142 15.28 -11.87 -31.67
CA THR A 142 14.30 -12.61 -30.88
C THR A 142 13.10 -11.68 -30.73
N THR A 143 11.90 -12.16 -31.03
CA THR A 143 10.63 -11.51 -30.70
C THR A 143 10.48 -11.41 -29.19
N THR A 144 11.29 -10.55 -28.58
CA THR A 144 11.26 -10.18 -27.17
C THR A 144 10.20 -9.11 -27.06
N GLN A 145 9.16 -9.35 -26.25
CA GLN A 145 8.13 -8.34 -25.98
C GLN A 145 8.79 -7.02 -25.57
N PRO A 146 8.22 -5.87 -25.99
CA PRO A 146 8.76 -4.57 -25.63
C PRO A 146 8.86 -4.44 -24.10
N ALA A 147 9.96 -3.84 -23.64
CA ALA A 147 10.14 -3.54 -22.23
C ALA A 147 9.07 -2.54 -21.79
N LEU A 148 8.21 -2.92 -20.86
CA LEU A 148 7.24 -2.01 -20.24
C LEU A 148 7.93 -1.10 -19.22
N TRP A 149 8.96 -1.63 -18.57
CA TRP A 149 9.76 -0.95 -17.58
C TRP A 149 11.23 -0.88 -18.02
N SER A 150 11.77 0.34 -18.07
CA SER A 150 13.13 0.61 -18.56
C SER A 150 14.07 1.03 -17.42
N ALA A 151 15.38 1.03 -17.69
CA ALA A 151 16.36 1.55 -16.75
C ALA A 151 16.15 3.06 -16.45
N THR A 152 15.69 3.83 -17.44
CA THR A 152 15.30 5.24 -17.25
C THR A 152 14.19 5.37 -16.24
N LYS A 153 13.11 4.58 -16.37
CA LYS A 153 11.99 4.56 -15.42
C LYS A 153 12.43 4.15 -14.01
N SER A 154 13.35 3.19 -13.88
CA SER A 154 13.95 2.85 -12.58
C SER A 154 14.71 4.03 -11.97
N SER A 155 15.49 4.77 -12.75
CA SER A 155 16.23 5.95 -12.26
C SER A 155 15.31 7.11 -11.86
N GLU A 156 14.22 7.31 -12.59
CA GLU A 156 13.18 8.29 -12.25
C GLU A 156 12.46 7.89 -10.96
N LEU A 157 12.14 6.59 -10.82
CA LEU A 157 11.54 6.05 -9.59
C LEU A 157 12.47 6.22 -8.39
N ALA A 158 13.76 5.97 -8.55
CA ALA A 158 14.75 6.20 -7.50
C ALA A 158 14.80 7.69 -7.06
N SER A 159 14.78 8.61 -8.03
CA SER A 159 14.78 10.05 -7.76
C SER A 159 13.50 10.50 -7.06
N PHE A 160 12.35 9.99 -7.53
CA PHE A 160 11.05 10.23 -6.91
C PHE A 160 11.03 9.73 -5.46
N MET A 161 11.47 8.50 -5.22
CA MET A 161 11.49 7.91 -3.89
C MET A 161 12.38 8.65 -2.91
N SER A 162 13.56 9.11 -3.37
CA SER A 162 14.43 9.96 -2.55
C SER A 162 13.73 11.24 -2.11
N SER A 163 13.05 11.96 -3.03
CA SER A 163 12.35 13.19 -2.67
C SER A 163 11.12 12.94 -1.79
N TRP A 164 10.37 11.87 -2.07
CA TRP A 164 9.15 11.55 -1.34
C TRP A 164 9.47 11.11 0.08
N GLN A 165 10.45 10.22 0.28
CA GLN A 165 10.80 9.72 1.61
C GLN A 165 11.34 10.85 2.50
N ASP A 166 12.10 11.80 1.94
CA ASP A 166 12.57 12.98 2.67
C ASP A 166 11.41 13.87 3.13
N THR A 167 10.43 14.10 2.24
CA THR A 167 9.22 14.88 2.55
C THR A 167 8.42 14.23 3.67
N MET A 168 8.37 12.89 3.66
CA MET A 168 7.67 12.08 4.66
C MET A 168 8.51 11.82 5.92
N ASN A 169 9.78 12.23 5.94
CA ASN A 169 10.73 11.92 7.00
C ASN A 169 10.79 10.40 7.29
N GLN A 170 10.88 9.61 6.23
CA GLN A 170 10.97 8.14 6.23
C GLN A 170 12.20 7.70 5.42
N SER A 171 12.61 6.44 5.56
CA SER A 171 13.79 5.93 4.86
C SER A 171 13.48 4.57 4.25
N TYR A 172 13.53 4.48 2.92
CA TYR A 172 13.26 3.25 2.19
C TYR A 172 14.51 2.74 1.47
N GLU A 173 14.72 1.44 1.56
CA GLU A 173 15.61 0.68 0.68
C GLU A 173 14.77 0.06 -0.43
N GLY A 174 15.25 0.02 -1.67
CA GLY A 174 14.43 -0.42 -2.79
C GLY A 174 15.18 -1.28 -3.79
N THR A 175 14.48 -1.73 -4.81
CA THR A 175 15.09 -2.46 -5.94
C THR A 175 15.26 -1.57 -7.18
N TYR A 176 14.82 -0.31 -7.12
CA TYR A 176 14.86 0.66 -8.22
C TYR A 176 16.26 1.22 -8.48
N ASP A 177 17.19 1.04 -7.55
CA ASP A 177 18.61 1.38 -7.64
C ASP A 177 19.49 0.13 -7.82
N GLY A 178 18.88 -1.01 -8.16
CA GLY A 178 19.57 -2.28 -8.40
C GLY A 178 19.89 -3.08 -7.14
N GLN A 179 19.49 -2.60 -5.96
CA GLN A 179 19.64 -3.35 -4.72
C GLN A 179 18.59 -4.47 -4.59
N SER A 180 18.78 -5.32 -3.59
CA SER A 180 17.81 -6.34 -3.17
C SER A 180 17.47 -6.09 -1.71
N VAL A 181 16.20 -6.27 -1.36
CA VAL A 181 15.70 -6.04 0.00
C VAL A 181 15.09 -7.32 0.53
N THR A 182 15.25 -7.59 1.83
CA THR A 182 14.71 -8.78 2.48
C THR A 182 13.81 -8.38 3.63
N VAL A 183 12.57 -8.86 3.60
CA VAL A 183 11.55 -8.66 4.64
C VAL A 183 11.24 -10.00 5.28
N GLY A 184 11.75 -10.24 6.48
CA GLY A 184 11.65 -11.54 7.12
C GLY A 184 12.32 -12.62 6.26
N THR A 185 11.50 -13.52 5.71
CA THR A 185 11.95 -14.59 4.81
C THR A 185 11.80 -14.26 3.32
N LEU A 186 11.13 -13.16 2.97
CA LEU A 186 10.89 -12.76 1.59
C LEU A 186 12.02 -11.87 1.09
N SER A 187 12.79 -12.34 0.10
CA SER A 187 13.83 -11.58 -0.59
C SER A 187 13.34 -11.07 -1.94
N LEU A 188 13.23 -9.74 -2.07
CA LEU A 188 12.86 -9.06 -3.30
C LEU A 188 14.12 -8.54 -4.03
N PRO A 189 14.24 -8.74 -5.35
CA PRO A 189 13.25 -9.34 -6.25
C PRO A 189 13.34 -10.87 -6.38
N ALA A 190 14.37 -11.50 -5.79
CA ALA A 190 14.79 -12.86 -6.10
C ALA A 190 13.65 -13.89 -5.96
N ASP A 191 12.91 -13.88 -4.86
CA ASP A 191 11.87 -14.87 -4.61
C ASP A 191 10.74 -14.78 -5.64
N ILE A 192 10.26 -13.57 -5.94
CA ILE A 192 9.20 -13.38 -6.92
C ILE A 192 9.69 -13.72 -8.33
N LYS A 193 10.95 -13.40 -8.67
CA LYS A 193 11.56 -13.79 -9.97
C LYS A 193 11.62 -15.31 -10.14
N HIS A 194 11.86 -16.04 -9.05
CA HIS A 194 11.96 -17.50 -9.06
C HIS A 194 10.62 -18.20 -8.79
N ASN A 195 9.50 -17.48 -8.85
CA ASN A 195 8.15 -18.01 -8.55
C ASN A 195 8.02 -18.63 -7.14
N GLN A 196 8.85 -18.17 -6.20
CA GLN A 196 8.66 -18.46 -4.79
C GLN A 196 7.52 -17.58 -4.25
N TYR A 197 6.92 -17.95 -3.12
CA TYR A 197 5.83 -17.21 -2.45
C TYR A 197 4.49 -17.08 -3.21
N GLN A 198 4.28 -17.77 -4.34
CA GLN A 198 3.03 -17.64 -5.12
C GLN A 198 1.74 -18.00 -4.35
N ASP A 199 1.81 -18.85 -3.32
CA ASP A 199 0.68 -19.19 -2.45
C ASP A 199 0.67 -18.43 -1.11
N LYS A 200 1.64 -17.53 -0.93
CA LYS A 200 1.93 -16.77 0.29
C LYS A 200 1.73 -15.27 0.10
N ILE A 201 1.32 -14.83 -1.08
CA ILE A 201 0.94 -13.44 -1.33
C ILE A 201 -0.58 -13.36 -1.48
N THR A 202 -1.17 -12.39 -0.79
CA THR A 202 -2.56 -12.00 -0.97
C THR A 202 -2.66 -10.52 -1.32
N VAL A 203 -3.66 -10.13 -2.11
CA VAL A 203 -4.04 -8.74 -2.32
C VAL A 203 -5.51 -8.59 -1.94
N ASN A 204 -5.80 -7.70 -0.99
CA ASN A 204 -7.12 -7.56 -0.37
C ASN A 204 -7.68 -8.88 0.21
N GLY A 205 -6.79 -9.75 0.72
CA GLY A 205 -7.14 -11.07 1.25
C GLY A 205 -7.27 -12.19 0.20
N ASP A 206 -7.33 -11.87 -1.10
CA ASP A 206 -7.36 -12.86 -2.17
C ASP A 206 -5.94 -13.35 -2.50
N LYS A 207 -5.73 -14.65 -2.63
CA LYS A 207 -4.44 -15.20 -3.07
C LYS A 207 -4.14 -14.76 -4.50
N VAL A 208 -2.94 -14.22 -4.72
CA VAL A 208 -2.51 -13.73 -6.03
C VAL A 208 -1.11 -14.20 -6.36
N LYS A 209 -0.86 -14.34 -7.66
CA LYS A 209 0.47 -14.60 -8.19
C LYS A 209 1.10 -13.29 -8.63
N LEU A 210 2.25 -12.96 -8.04
CA LEU A 210 3.07 -11.84 -8.49
C LEU A 210 4.05 -12.35 -9.55
N LYS A 211 4.31 -11.53 -10.56
CA LYS A 211 5.33 -11.81 -11.56
C LYS A 211 6.31 -10.66 -11.67
N TRP A 212 7.56 -10.90 -11.28
CA TRP A 212 8.61 -9.89 -11.41
C TRP A 212 9.16 -9.88 -12.83
N THR A 213 8.91 -8.83 -13.61
CA THR A 213 9.42 -8.71 -14.97
C THR A 213 9.38 -7.26 -15.45
N ALA A 214 10.40 -6.87 -16.23
CA ALA A 214 10.46 -5.56 -16.89
C ALA A 214 9.79 -5.56 -18.28
N SER A 215 9.61 -6.73 -18.90
CA SER A 215 8.90 -6.88 -20.17
C SER A 215 7.40 -6.82 -19.97
N ALA A 216 6.68 -6.20 -20.90
CA ALA A 216 5.21 -6.16 -20.86
C ALA A 216 4.64 -7.58 -20.77
N ASP A 217 3.77 -7.85 -19.79
CA ASP A 217 3.11 -9.14 -19.64
C ASP A 217 1.62 -8.91 -19.39
N THR A 218 0.81 -9.11 -20.43
CA THR A 218 -0.64 -8.91 -20.38
C THR A 218 -1.38 -10.10 -19.76
N ALA A 219 -0.71 -11.21 -19.49
CA ALA A 219 -1.29 -12.38 -18.84
C ALA A 219 -1.13 -12.34 -17.30
N ALA A 220 -0.11 -11.63 -16.80
CA ALA A 220 0.08 -11.44 -15.37
C ALA A 220 -0.90 -10.41 -14.81
N LYS A 221 -1.74 -10.81 -13.84
CA LYS A 221 -2.61 -9.87 -13.12
C LYS A 221 -1.80 -8.79 -12.41
N TYR A 222 -0.70 -9.17 -11.76
CA TYR A 222 0.23 -8.26 -11.10
C TYR A 222 1.64 -8.47 -11.61
N GLN A 223 2.09 -7.55 -12.46
CA GLN A 223 3.48 -7.47 -12.88
C GLN A 223 4.23 -6.52 -11.94
N VAL A 224 5.22 -7.03 -11.20
CA VAL A 224 6.05 -6.23 -10.28
C VAL A 224 7.29 -5.74 -11.00
N VAL A 225 7.59 -4.46 -10.86
CA VAL A 225 8.76 -3.82 -11.49
C VAL A 225 9.76 -3.27 -10.48
N ALA A 226 9.30 -2.91 -9.29
CA ALA A 226 10.15 -2.48 -8.19
C ALA A 226 9.49 -2.74 -6.83
N ALA A 227 10.31 -2.70 -5.77
CA ALA A 227 9.87 -2.68 -4.39
C ALA A 227 10.61 -1.60 -3.61
N ALA A 228 9.99 -1.10 -2.54
CA ALA A 228 10.58 -0.21 -1.55
C ALA A 228 10.20 -0.72 -0.16
N THR A 229 11.14 -0.80 0.77
CA THR A 229 10.92 -1.29 2.13
C THR A 229 11.55 -0.36 3.14
N ASP A 230 10.79 0.03 4.15
CA ASP A 230 11.30 0.61 5.39
C ASP A 230 11.22 -0.46 6.48
N LEU A 231 12.38 -1.02 6.85
CA LEU A 231 12.49 -2.08 7.86
C LEU A 231 12.34 -1.55 9.29
N ASN A 232 12.50 -0.25 9.50
CA ASN A 232 12.58 0.39 10.80
C ASN A 232 11.51 1.46 10.98
N ALA A 233 10.42 1.37 10.21
CA ALA A 233 9.36 2.34 10.29
C ALA A 233 8.75 2.33 11.69
N SER A 234 8.16 3.46 12.09
CA SER A 234 7.44 3.56 13.36
C SER A 234 6.30 2.54 13.48
N SER A 235 5.89 1.89 12.39
CA SER A 235 4.86 0.84 12.35
C SER A 235 5.38 -0.57 12.11
N GLY A 236 6.67 -0.79 12.32
CA GLY A 236 7.33 -2.06 12.00
C GLY A 236 7.86 -2.00 10.57
N VAL A 237 7.59 -3.04 9.79
CA VAL A 237 8.02 -3.07 8.38
C VAL A 237 6.94 -2.49 7.50
N ILE A 238 7.31 -1.61 6.57
CA ILE A 238 6.45 -1.17 5.47
C ILE A 238 7.08 -1.64 4.16
N THR A 239 6.31 -2.30 3.31
CA THR A 239 6.74 -2.69 1.96
C THR A 239 5.78 -2.16 0.92
N TYR A 240 6.30 -1.38 -0.02
CA TYR A 240 5.59 -1.03 -1.24
C TYR A 240 6.05 -1.91 -2.41
N LEU A 241 5.10 -2.31 -3.25
CA LEU A 241 5.36 -2.89 -4.56
C LEU A 241 4.82 -1.97 -5.64
N TYR A 242 5.68 -1.64 -6.59
CA TYR A 242 5.30 -0.89 -7.79
C TYR A 242 4.94 -1.91 -8.86
N VAL A 243 3.67 -1.90 -9.27
CA VAL A 243 3.12 -2.95 -10.11
C VAL A 243 2.30 -2.40 -11.28
N PHE A 244 2.26 -3.16 -12.37
CA PHE A 244 1.20 -3.05 -13.35
C PHE A 244 0.11 -4.06 -13.00
N HIS A 245 -1.01 -3.56 -12.48
CA HIS A 245 -2.22 -4.35 -12.21
C HIS A 245 -3.11 -4.33 -13.47
N ASN A 246 -3.20 -5.47 -14.16
CA ASN A 246 -3.86 -5.59 -15.46
C ASN A 246 -3.38 -4.56 -16.49
N GLY A 247 -2.07 -4.25 -16.48
CA GLY A 247 -1.45 -3.29 -17.38
C GLY A 247 -1.55 -1.82 -16.95
N SER A 248 -2.29 -1.49 -15.88
CA SER A 248 -2.35 -0.14 -15.32
C SER A 248 -1.41 -0.01 -14.11
N PRO A 249 -0.69 1.11 -13.94
CA PRO A 249 0.17 1.30 -12.78
C PRO A 249 -0.64 1.36 -11.48
N ASP A 250 -0.15 0.69 -10.44
CA ASP A 250 -0.68 0.69 -9.08
C ASP A 250 0.50 0.56 -8.10
N VAL A 251 0.37 1.15 -6.92
CA VAL A 251 1.31 0.95 -5.82
C VAL A 251 0.62 0.15 -4.73
N LEU A 252 1.09 -1.06 -4.49
CA LEU A 252 0.60 -1.89 -3.40
C LEU A 252 1.39 -1.61 -2.12
N VAL A 253 0.76 -1.73 -0.96
CA VAL A 253 1.37 -1.57 0.36
C VAL A 253 1.07 -2.79 1.25
N SER A 254 2.07 -3.22 2.01
CA SER A 254 1.94 -4.17 3.12
C SER A 254 2.63 -3.61 4.36
N GLN A 255 2.09 -3.94 5.53
CA GLN A 255 2.69 -3.67 6.84
C GLN A 255 3.00 -5.00 7.58
N ASP A 256 2.99 -6.12 6.86
CA ASP A 256 3.27 -7.42 7.45
C ASP A 256 4.75 -7.52 7.82
N GLY A 257 5.00 -7.84 9.09
CA GLY A 257 6.34 -7.84 9.68
C GLY A 257 7.18 -9.06 9.31
N ALA A 258 8.43 -9.04 9.78
CA ALA A 258 9.45 -10.05 9.48
C ALA A 258 9.09 -11.48 9.93
N ASP A 259 8.21 -11.64 10.92
CA ASP A 259 7.79 -12.95 11.44
C ASP A 259 6.68 -13.60 10.62
N THR A 260 6.15 -12.90 9.61
CA THR A 260 5.07 -13.40 8.77
C THR A 260 5.60 -14.32 7.66
N THR A 261 4.80 -15.32 7.31
CA THR A 261 5.08 -16.23 6.19
C THR A 261 4.09 -16.08 5.05
N THR A 262 3.12 -15.18 5.21
CA THR A 262 2.12 -14.77 4.22
C THR A 262 2.04 -13.27 4.28
N PHE A 263 2.17 -12.61 3.13
CA PHE A 263 2.13 -11.16 3.00
C PHE A 263 0.84 -10.75 2.32
N ASN A 264 0.03 -9.96 3.00
CA ASN A 264 -1.15 -9.31 2.48
C ASN A 264 -0.81 -7.88 2.06
N PHE A 265 -1.12 -7.60 0.80
CA PHE A 265 -1.01 -6.29 0.19
C PHE A 265 -2.39 -5.70 -0.02
N THR A 266 -2.46 -4.37 -0.06
CA THR A 266 -3.62 -3.63 -0.55
C THR A 266 -3.14 -2.53 -1.48
N SER A 267 -4.00 -2.01 -2.36
CA SER A 267 -3.66 -0.79 -3.10
C SER A 267 -3.44 0.35 -2.11
N SER A 268 -2.35 1.07 -2.27
CA SER A 268 -1.99 2.21 -1.44
C SER A 268 -2.97 3.35 -1.70
N GLN A 269 -3.46 3.96 -0.63
CA GLN A 269 -4.24 5.20 -0.68
C GLN A 269 -3.35 6.45 -0.67
N ASN A 270 -2.03 6.29 -0.70
CA ASN A 270 -1.08 7.38 -0.72
C ASN A 270 -1.02 7.96 -2.14
N THR A 271 -1.73 9.07 -2.35
CA THR A 271 -1.87 9.68 -3.67
C THR A 271 -0.53 10.11 -4.26
N ASP A 272 0.42 10.55 -3.44
CA ASP A 272 1.74 10.96 -3.94
C ASP A 272 2.50 9.78 -4.56
N LEU A 273 2.43 8.60 -3.92
CA LEU A 273 3.02 7.38 -4.45
C LEU A 273 2.28 6.89 -5.70
N GLN A 274 0.94 6.88 -5.68
CA GLN A 274 0.13 6.46 -6.81
C GLN A 274 0.37 7.35 -8.04
N ASP A 275 0.25 8.66 -7.87
CA ASP A 275 0.40 9.64 -8.95
C ASP A 275 1.85 9.71 -9.44
N GLY A 276 2.81 9.67 -8.51
CA GLY A 276 4.24 9.67 -8.81
C GLY A 276 4.64 8.46 -9.65
N PHE A 277 4.23 7.26 -9.23
CA PHE A 277 4.49 6.05 -10.00
C PHE A 277 3.75 6.04 -11.34
N ALA A 278 2.48 6.44 -11.37
CA ALA A 278 1.72 6.50 -12.61
C ALA A 278 2.37 7.46 -13.63
N LYS A 279 2.90 8.60 -13.18
CA LYS A 279 3.62 9.54 -14.05
C LYS A 279 4.86 8.91 -14.68
N ILE A 280 5.65 8.16 -13.90
CA ILE A 280 6.88 7.50 -14.37
C ILE A 280 6.55 6.32 -15.29
N ALA A 281 5.56 5.50 -14.90
CA ALA A 281 5.16 4.33 -15.65
C ALA A 281 4.66 4.68 -17.07
N ASN A 282 3.92 5.79 -17.18
CA ASN A 282 3.35 6.28 -18.41
C ASN A 282 4.26 7.25 -19.19
N ALA A 283 5.49 7.51 -18.72
CA ALA A 283 6.46 8.28 -19.48
C ALA A 283 7.00 7.48 -20.68
N ASP A 284 7.23 8.16 -21.80
CA ASP A 284 7.73 7.60 -23.07
C ASP A 284 9.26 7.40 -23.07
#